data_AF-A0A257USK4-F1
#
_entry.id   AF-A0A257USK4-F1
#
_cell.length_a   1.000
_cell.length_b   1.000
_cell.length_c   1.000
_cell.angle_alpha   90.00
_cell.angle_beta   90.00
_cell.angle_gamma   90.00
#
_symmetry.space_group_name_H-M   'P 1'
#
loop_
_entity.id
_entity.type
_entity.pdbx_description
1 polymer ?
#
loop_
_entity_poly.entity_id
_entity_poly.type
_entity_poly.pdbx_seq_one_letter_code
_entity_poly.pdbx_strand_id
1 'polypeptide(L)'
;MTERKSNIEALAATQATTQGAVTATPEEALSALDSLPEAPSSSQVLTALDCFKEALKGMSETARELAREGAIKRLRELGHATPGRLVDSVMPPSVRPTSDTKAGSAIGFKEPEPWAEPVEGAALLEALEHTVKRYLALEHRQAVTLALWVLFTHAHDAFEISPILALTSPDKGCGKSTALALLSALVPKPLTSANITPSAVFRVTDYFRPTLLLDEADTFLGDSEGLRGILNSGHMRSQAYVTRVVGDDFQVCMFSTWTPKAVALIGEMPGTLADRSVTIRMRRRKQ
;
A
#
# COMPACT_ATOMS: atom_id res chain seq x y z
N MET A 1 41.06 0.68 31.85
CA MET A 1 39.82 1.47 32.09
C MET A 1 39.94 2.93 31.64
N THR A 2 41.09 3.37 31.12
CA THR A 2 41.36 4.77 30.75
C THR A 2 41.22 5.04 29.25
N GLU A 3 41.27 4.02 28.39
CA GLU A 3 41.17 4.17 26.91
C GLU A 3 39.74 4.14 26.35
N ARG A 4 38.71 3.85 27.17
CA ARG A 4 37.30 3.93 26.73
C ARG A 4 36.68 5.31 26.94
N LYS A 5 37.30 6.19 27.74
CA LYS A 5 36.83 7.58 27.94
C LYS A 5 37.29 8.52 26.83
N SER A 6 38.47 8.29 26.24
CA SER A 6 39.01 9.13 25.16
C SER A 6 38.25 8.99 23.83
N ASN A 7 37.64 7.83 23.55
CA ASN A 7 36.85 7.64 22.32
C ASN A 7 35.43 8.25 22.39
N ILE A 8 34.91 8.54 23.58
CA ILE A 8 33.59 9.20 23.72
C ILE A 8 33.74 10.72 23.53
N GLU A 9 34.84 11.30 23.97
CA GLU A 9 35.13 12.74 23.76
C GLU A 9 35.49 13.06 22.30
N ALA A 10 36.11 12.12 21.58
CA ALA A 10 36.40 12.30 20.15
C ALA A 10 35.15 12.24 19.25
N LEU A 11 34.11 11.50 19.65
CA LEU A 11 32.82 11.48 18.95
C LEU A 11 31.96 12.73 19.23
N ALA A 12 32.19 13.41 20.35
CA ALA A 12 31.53 14.67 20.67
C ALA A 12 32.10 15.86 19.87
N ALA A 13 33.36 15.80 19.43
CA ALA A 13 34.01 16.90 18.70
C ALA A 13 33.78 16.89 17.18
N THR A 14 33.28 15.81 16.59
CA THR A 14 33.12 15.70 15.12
C THR A 14 31.70 16.02 14.63
N GLN A 15 30.77 16.38 15.52
CA GLN A 15 29.44 16.89 15.14
C GLN A 15 29.34 18.43 15.17
N ALA A 16 30.44 19.12 15.47
CA ALA A 16 30.47 20.57 15.56
C ALA A 16 30.80 21.25 14.21
N THR A 17 30.12 20.89 13.12
CA THR A 17 30.07 21.77 11.92
C THR A 17 28.87 21.42 11.02
N THR A 18 27.66 21.74 11.45
CA THR A 18 26.61 22.15 10.52
C THR A 18 25.79 23.24 11.19
N GLN A 19 25.90 24.44 10.63
CA GLN A 19 25.30 25.68 11.11
C GLN A 19 23.76 25.59 11.08
N GLY A 20 23.13 26.09 12.16
CA GLY A 20 21.92 26.90 12.11
C GLY A 20 20.65 26.27 11.53
N ALA A 21 19.96 25.44 12.34
CA ALA A 21 18.50 25.34 12.28
C ALA A 21 17.99 25.20 13.72
N VAL A 22 17.14 26.12 14.15
CA VAL A 22 16.42 26.02 15.43
C VAL A 22 15.57 24.75 15.36
N THR A 23 16.03 23.66 15.99
CA THR A 23 15.24 22.44 16.12
C THR A 23 14.11 22.69 17.11
N ALA A 24 12.90 22.89 16.60
CA ALA A 24 11.69 22.97 17.40
C ALA A 24 11.58 21.73 18.31
N THR A 25 11.37 21.96 19.60
CA THR A 25 11.35 20.92 20.64
C THR A 25 9.92 20.48 20.99
N PRO A 26 9.69 19.23 21.43
CA PRO A 26 8.36 18.79 21.86
C PRO A 26 7.73 19.66 22.95
N GLU A 27 8.53 20.24 23.84
CA GLU A 27 8.09 21.15 24.89
C GLU A 27 7.53 22.47 24.32
N GLU A 28 8.17 23.02 23.28
CA GLU A 28 7.67 24.23 22.59
C GLU A 28 6.33 23.98 21.90
N ALA A 29 6.11 22.79 21.33
CA ALA A 29 4.81 22.44 20.76
C ALA A 29 3.70 22.36 21.83
N LEU A 30 4.01 21.81 23.00
CA LEU A 30 3.03 21.62 24.07
C LEU A 30 2.69 22.90 24.84
N SER A 31 3.55 23.93 24.80
CA SER A 31 3.38 25.19 25.52
C SER A 31 1.99 25.84 25.37
N ALA A 32 1.42 25.81 24.16
CA ALA A 32 0.10 26.38 23.90
C ALA A 32 -1.06 25.54 24.50
N LEU A 33 -0.89 24.23 24.63
CA LEU A 33 -1.85 23.33 25.26
C LEU A 33 -1.72 23.34 26.79
N ASP A 34 -0.51 23.50 27.31
CA ASP A 34 -0.24 23.56 28.75
C ASP A 34 -0.75 24.86 29.38
N SER A 35 -0.78 25.96 28.62
CA SER A 35 -1.30 27.25 29.05
C SER A 35 -2.83 27.38 29.03
N LEU A 36 -3.56 26.31 28.66
CA LEU A 36 -5.02 26.30 28.71
C LEU A 36 -5.55 26.30 30.16
N PRO A 37 -6.61 27.10 30.45
CA PRO A 37 -7.26 27.08 31.77
C PRO A 37 -8.02 25.75 32.01
N GLU A 38 -8.39 25.46 33.26
CA GLU A 38 -9.07 24.20 33.65
C GLU A 38 -10.40 23.95 32.91
N ALA A 39 -11.11 25.00 32.53
CA ALA A 39 -12.34 24.93 31.74
C ALA A 39 -12.21 25.81 30.48
N PRO A 40 -11.48 25.34 29.45
CA PRO A 40 -11.22 26.11 28.26
C PRO A 40 -12.47 26.15 27.36
N SER A 41 -12.76 27.32 26.79
CA SER A 41 -13.76 27.45 25.74
C SER A 41 -13.30 26.76 24.45
N SER A 42 -14.24 26.35 23.60
CA SER A 42 -13.92 25.70 22.32
C SER A 42 -13.01 26.54 21.43
N SER A 43 -13.12 27.88 21.49
CA SER A 43 -12.23 28.79 20.76
C SER A 43 -10.78 28.72 21.27
N GLN A 44 -10.57 28.61 22.58
CA GLN A 44 -9.23 28.53 23.15
C GLN A 44 -8.54 27.21 22.79
N VAL A 45 -9.30 26.10 22.80
CA VAL A 45 -8.80 24.79 22.38
C VAL A 45 -8.40 24.78 20.91
N LEU A 46 -9.21 25.37 20.03
CA LEU A 46 -8.87 25.49 18.61
C LEU A 46 -7.60 26.33 18.39
N THR A 47 -7.49 27.48 19.04
CA THR A 47 -6.29 28.32 18.95
C THR A 47 -5.04 27.58 19.46
N ALA A 48 -5.14 26.84 20.56
CA ALA A 48 -4.03 26.05 21.07
C ALA A 48 -3.62 24.91 20.12
N LEU A 49 -4.59 24.26 19.49
CA LEU A 49 -4.35 23.21 18.49
C LEU A 49 -3.74 23.76 17.19
N ASP A 50 -4.12 24.97 16.77
CA ASP A 50 -3.48 25.65 15.63
C ASP A 50 -2.04 26.05 15.93
N CYS A 51 -1.76 26.56 17.14
CA CYS A 51 -0.39 26.81 17.59
C CYS A 51 0.44 25.53 17.67
N PHE A 52 -0.14 24.45 18.19
CA PHE A 52 0.47 23.12 18.22
C PHE A 52 0.81 22.64 16.79
N LYS A 53 -0.13 22.76 15.84
CA LYS A 53 0.07 22.44 14.42
C LYS A 53 1.25 23.18 13.80
N GLU A 54 1.36 24.48 14.07
CA GLU A 54 2.45 25.30 13.54
C GLU A 54 3.79 24.91 14.15
N ALA A 55 3.84 24.60 15.45
CA ALA A 55 5.05 24.15 16.13
C ALA A 55 5.56 22.79 15.61
N LEU A 56 4.69 21.91 15.12
CA LEU A 56 5.08 20.63 14.51
C LEU A 56 5.89 20.77 13.21
N LYS A 57 5.85 21.94 12.56
CA LYS A 57 6.59 22.20 11.31
C LYS A 57 8.10 22.20 11.59
N GLY A 58 8.85 21.38 10.85
CA GLY A 58 10.30 21.28 11.00
C GLY A 58 10.78 20.35 12.12
N MET A 59 9.87 19.78 12.92
CA MET A 59 10.21 18.74 13.91
C MET A 59 10.59 17.41 13.24
N SER A 60 11.48 16.64 13.87
CA SER A 60 11.73 15.25 13.51
C SER A 60 10.50 14.37 13.82
N GLU A 61 10.38 13.22 13.15
CA GLU A 61 9.25 12.30 13.34
C GLU A 61 9.11 11.82 14.80
N THR A 62 10.23 11.51 15.46
CA THR A 62 10.26 11.11 16.87
C THR A 62 9.83 12.24 17.81
N ALA A 63 10.20 13.49 17.51
CA ALA A 63 9.77 14.66 18.29
C ALA A 63 8.25 14.90 18.13
N ARG A 64 7.69 14.68 16.94
CA ARG A 64 6.24 14.80 16.71
C ARG A 64 5.44 13.74 17.46
N GLU A 65 5.94 12.51 17.58
CA GLU A 65 5.24 11.46 18.31
C GLU A 65 5.23 11.71 19.83
N LEU A 66 6.35 12.19 20.38
CA LEU A 66 6.43 12.62 21.78
C LEU A 66 5.48 13.82 22.05
N ALA A 67 5.43 14.79 21.14
CA ALA A 67 4.51 15.91 21.23
C ALA A 67 3.04 15.46 21.12
N ARG A 68 2.74 14.47 20.28
CA ARG A 68 1.41 13.86 20.15
C ARG A 68 0.97 13.21 21.45
N GLU A 69 1.82 12.39 22.07
CA GLU A 69 1.52 11.74 23.35
C GLU A 69 1.22 12.77 24.45
N GLY A 70 2.06 13.81 24.56
CA GLY A 70 1.86 14.92 25.50
C GLY A 70 0.54 15.66 25.27
N ALA A 71 0.20 15.97 24.03
CA ALA A 71 -1.03 16.67 23.68
C ALA A 71 -2.29 15.86 24.01
N ILE A 72 -2.26 14.55 23.76
CA ILE A 72 -3.35 13.63 24.11
C ILE A 72 -3.53 13.57 25.62
N LYS A 73 -2.43 13.47 26.38
CA LYS A 73 -2.46 13.47 27.85
C LYS A 73 -3.10 14.76 28.38
N ARG A 74 -2.65 15.92 27.90
CA ARG A 74 -3.15 17.22 28.34
C ARG A 74 -4.65 17.41 28.05
N LEU A 75 -5.09 17.07 26.84
CA LEU A 75 -6.52 17.19 26.48
C LEU A 75 -7.40 16.20 27.23
N ARG A 76 -6.86 15.04 27.63
CA ARG A 76 -7.56 14.08 28.49
C ARG A 76 -7.75 14.63 29.91
N GLU A 77 -6.72 15.29 30.46
CA GLU A 77 -6.81 15.98 31.76
C GLU A 77 -7.85 17.11 31.76
N LEU A 78 -8.03 17.79 30.62
CA LEU A 78 -9.05 18.82 30.40
C LEU A 78 -10.46 18.26 30.14
N GLY A 79 -10.65 16.94 30.26
CA GLY A 79 -11.97 16.30 30.16
C GLY A 79 -12.52 16.09 28.75
N HIS A 80 -11.68 16.21 27.70
CA HIS A 80 -12.13 15.91 26.35
C HIS A 80 -12.34 14.40 26.16
N ALA A 81 -13.50 14.02 25.61
CA ALA A 81 -13.87 12.62 25.40
C ALA A 81 -13.04 11.90 24.32
N THR A 82 -12.55 12.63 23.32
CA THR A 82 -11.78 12.08 22.19
C THR A 82 -10.53 12.90 21.88
N PRO A 83 -9.55 12.98 22.81
CA PRO A 83 -8.38 13.84 22.67
C PRO A 83 -7.48 13.40 21.50
N GLY A 84 -7.36 12.09 21.24
CA GLY A 84 -6.61 11.56 20.11
C GLY A 84 -7.07 12.10 18.76
N ARG A 85 -8.39 12.17 18.52
CA ARG A 85 -8.94 12.71 17.26
C ARG A 85 -8.64 14.19 17.05
N LEU A 86 -8.71 14.97 18.12
CA LEU A 86 -8.42 16.40 18.06
C LEU A 86 -6.96 16.63 17.69
N VAL A 87 -6.04 15.88 18.32
CA VAL A 87 -4.61 15.95 17.99
C VAL A 87 -4.34 15.41 16.58
N ASP A 88 -4.88 14.25 16.22
CA ASP A 88 -4.68 13.65 14.89
C ASP A 88 -5.19 14.56 13.75
N SER A 89 -6.20 15.40 13.99
CA SER A 89 -6.70 16.37 12.99
C SER A 89 -5.70 17.49 12.66
N VAL A 90 -4.73 17.72 13.55
CA VAL A 90 -3.69 18.74 13.39
C VAL A 90 -2.29 18.15 13.18
N MET A 91 -2.14 16.83 13.32
CA MET A 91 -0.89 16.13 12.99
C MET A 91 -0.67 16.07 11.47
N PRO A 92 0.56 16.23 10.98
CA PRO A 92 0.87 15.92 9.60
C PRO A 92 0.61 14.42 9.31
N PRO A 93 0.19 14.04 8.09
CA PRO A 93 -0.08 12.66 7.74
C PRO A 93 1.15 11.79 8.02
N SER A 94 1.01 10.86 8.97
CA SER A 94 2.07 9.94 9.35
C SER A 94 2.18 8.84 8.31
N VAL A 95 3.34 8.78 7.63
CA VAL A 95 3.78 7.57 6.92
C VAL A 95 4.28 6.60 7.98
N ARG A 96 3.40 5.83 8.63
CA ARG A 96 3.84 4.85 9.64
C ARG A 96 4.63 3.70 9.00
N PRO A 97 5.81 3.37 9.53
CA PRO A 97 6.20 1.99 9.78
C PRO A 97 6.07 1.72 11.27
N THR A 98 5.15 0.83 11.65
CA THR A 98 5.06 0.35 13.04
C THR A 98 6.37 -0.29 13.46
N SER A 99 6.94 0.19 14.56
CA SER A 99 8.08 -0.42 15.23
C SER A 99 7.67 -1.76 15.82
N ASP A 100 8.15 -2.84 15.22
CA ASP A 100 8.78 -3.97 15.92
C ASP A 100 9.44 -4.87 14.87
N THR A 101 10.75 -5.11 15.05
CA THR A 101 11.59 -6.07 14.29
C THR A 101 11.34 -6.14 12.77
N LYS A 102 11.96 -5.24 11.99
CA LYS A 102 11.97 -5.33 10.51
C LYS A 102 12.80 -6.52 10.02
N ALA A 103 12.22 -7.72 10.08
CA ALA A 103 12.58 -8.81 9.18
C ALA A 103 11.82 -8.60 7.86
N GLY A 104 12.49 -8.05 6.86
CA GLY A 104 11.92 -7.85 5.51
C GLY A 104 12.39 -6.56 4.84
N SER A 105 12.42 -6.56 3.52
CA SER A 105 12.69 -5.36 2.71
C SER A 105 11.43 -4.52 2.56
N ALA A 106 11.57 -3.19 2.53
CA ALA A 106 10.45 -2.31 2.25
C ALA A 106 9.88 -2.59 0.85
N ILE A 107 8.55 -2.55 0.73
CA ILE A 107 7.89 -2.61 -0.57
C ILE A 107 8.10 -1.25 -1.26
N GLY A 108 8.65 -1.28 -2.47
CA GLY A 108 8.86 -0.11 -3.31
C GLY A 108 8.56 -0.46 -4.77
N PHE A 109 8.02 0.51 -5.50
CA PHE A 109 7.70 0.37 -6.92
C PHE A 109 8.43 1.46 -7.71
N LYS A 110 8.90 1.10 -8.90
CA LYS A 110 9.37 2.10 -9.86
C LYS A 110 8.16 2.73 -10.55
N GLU A 111 8.03 4.05 -10.47
CA GLU A 111 7.07 4.79 -11.28
C GLU A 111 7.47 4.63 -12.76
N PRO A 112 6.58 4.14 -13.64
CA PRO A 112 6.90 4.08 -15.06
C PRO A 112 6.97 5.51 -15.62
N GLU A 113 8.08 5.84 -16.29
CA GLU A 113 8.18 7.09 -17.05
C GLU A 113 7.34 6.97 -18.33
N PRO A 114 6.46 7.94 -18.62
CA PRO A 114 5.72 7.95 -19.87
C PRO A 114 6.66 7.94 -21.08
N TRP A 115 6.27 7.24 -22.14
CA TRP A 115 7.00 7.29 -23.40
C TRP A 115 7.00 8.72 -23.97
N ALA A 116 8.12 9.16 -24.52
CA ALA A 116 8.29 10.56 -24.93
C ALA A 116 7.42 10.95 -26.14
N GLU A 117 7.11 9.99 -27.00
CA GLU A 117 6.33 10.20 -28.22
C GLU A 117 4.96 9.49 -28.12
N PRO A 118 3.95 9.93 -28.89
CA PRO A 118 2.69 9.21 -29.00
C PRO A 118 2.93 7.75 -29.44
N VAL A 119 2.31 6.81 -28.72
CA VAL A 119 2.43 5.38 -29.03
C VAL A 119 1.25 4.94 -29.90
N GLU A 120 1.54 4.34 -31.04
CA GLU A 120 0.53 3.75 -31.92
C GLU A 120 -0.07 2.49 -31.28
N GLY A 121 -1.32 2.57 -30.82
CA GLY A 121 -1.96 1.54 -30.00
C GLY A 121 -2.10 0.18 -30.69
N ALA A 122 -2.39 0.14 -31.99
CA ALA A 122 -2.51 -1.10 -32.75
C ALA A 122 -1.16 -1.83 -32.84
N ALA A 123 -0.10 -1.10 -33.18
CA ALA A 123 1.26 -1.64 -33.24
C ALA A 123 1.75 -2.11 -31.86
N LEU A 124 1.42 -1.39 -30.79
CA LEU A 124 1.73 -1.80 -29.42
C LEU A 124 1.02 -3.11 -29.05
N LEU A 125 -0.27 -3.24 -29.38
CA LEU A 125 -1.04 -4.45 -29.09
C LEU A 125 -0.47 -5.66 -29.84
N GLU A 126 -0.11 -5.51 -31.11
CA GLU A 126 0.56 -6.56 -31.90
C GLU A 126 1.91 -6.95 -31.30
N ALA A 127 2.72 -5.97 -30.87
CA ALA A 127 4.01 -6.21 -30.23
C ALA A 127 3.86 -6.95 -28.89
N LEU A 128 2.86 -6.58 -28.08
CA LEU A 128 2.52 -7.28 -26.84
C LEU A 128 2.07 -8.72 -27.12
N GLU A 129 1.18 -8.92 -28.10
CA GLU A 129 0.70 -10.25 -28.46
C GLU A 129 1.85 -11.16 -28.94
N HIS A 130 2.73 -10.64 -29.81
CA HIS A 130 3.91 -11.37 -30.27
C HIS A 130 4.85 -11.70 -29.10
N THR A 131 5.02 -10.77 -28.17
CA THR A 131 5.83 -10.97 -26.96
C THR A 131 5.23 -12.08 -26.09
N VAL A 132 3.91 -12.06 -25.86
CA VAL A 132 3.21 -13.12 -25.13
C VAL A 132 3.39 -14.48 -25.77
N LYS A 133 3.21 -14.59 -27.09
CA LYS A 133 3.38 -15.85 -27.85
C LYS A 133 4.82 -16.37 -27.86
N ARG A 134 5.81 -15.48 -27.70
CA ARG A 134 7.22 -15.87 -27.61
C ARG A 134 7.52 -16.67 -26.35
N TYR A 135 6.92 -16.30 -25.23
CA TYR A 135 7.18 -16.93 -23.92
C TYR A 135 6.12 -17.97 -23.53
N LEU A 136 4.89 -17.86 -24.04
CA LEU A 136 3.77 -18.71 -23.65
C LEU A 136 3.16 -19.44 -24.86
N ALA A 137 2.97 -20.75 -24.72
CA ALA A 137 2.24 -21.56 -25.70
C ALA A 137 0.72 -21.39 -25.48
N LEU A 138 0.15 -20.35 -26.09
CA LEU A 138 -1.25 -19.97 -25.98
C LEU A 138 -1.94 -19.92 -27.36
N GLU A 139 -3.25 -20.10 -27.38
CA GLU A 139 -4.05 -19.79 -28.57
C GLU A 139 -4.03 -18.29 -28.85
N HIS A 140 -4.22 -17.89 -30.12
CA HIS A 140 -4.20 -16.48 -30.52
C HIS A 140 -5.14 -15.61 -29.67
N ARG A 141 -6.38 -16.08 -29.44
CA ARG A 141 -7.35 -15.37 -28.60
C ARG A 141 -6.85 -15.16 -27.17
N GLN A 142 -6.21 -16.16 -26.58
CA GLN A 142 -5.67 -16.06 -25.22
C GLN A 142 -4.49 -15.06 -25.16
N ALA A 143 -3.63 -15.06 -26.17
CA ALA A 143 -2.53 -14.10 -26.26
C ALA A 143 -3.02 -12.65 -26.42
N VAL A 144 -4.03 -12.43 -27.26
CA VAL A 144 -4.68 -11.12 -27.42
C VAL A 144 -5.34 -10.68 -26.11
N THR A 145 -6.04 -11.59 -25.41
CA THR A 145 -6.64 -11.28 -24.10
C THR A 145 -5.60 -10.85 -23.08
N LEU A 146 -4.43 -11.52 -23.01
CA LEU A 146 -3.34 -11.09 -22.12
C LEU A 146 -2.80 -9.71 -22.49
N ALA A 147 -2.59 -9.45 -23.78
CA ALA A 147 -2.09 -8.17 -24.25
C ALA A 147 -3.07 -7.02 -23.93
N LEU A 148 -4.37 -7.23 -24.13
CA LEU A 148 -5.42 -6.27 -23.76
C LEU A 148 -5.48 -6.07 -22.25
N TRP A 149 -5.36 -7.15 -21.46
CA TRP A 149 -5.36 -7.04 -20.01
C TRP A 149 -4.15 -6.24 -19.48
N VAL A 150 -2.97 -6.41 -20.09
CA VAL A 150 -1.79 -5.57 -19.82
C VAL A 150 -2.10 -4.10 -20.07
N LEU A 151 -2.64 -3.74 -21.24
CA LEU A 151 -3.01 -2.35 -21.54
C LEU A 151 -4.05 -1.80 -20.54
N PHE A 152 -5.03 -2.62 -20.18
CA PHE A 152 -6.03 -2.29 -19.16
C PHE A 152 -5.37 -1.95 -17.82
N THR A 153 -4.30 -2.64 -17.41
CA THR A 153 -3.61 -2.30 -16.14
C THR A 153 -2.95 -0.92 -16.15
N HIS A 154 -2.47 -0.46 -17.31
CA HIS A 154 -1.90 0.89 -17.48
C HIS A 154 -2.97 1.98 -17.50
N ALA A 155 -4.17 1.66 -17.98
CA ALA A 155 -5.31 2.57 -18.07
C ALA A 155 -6.40 2.27 -17.03
N HIS A 156 -6.07 1.60 -15.91
CA HIS A 156 -7.05 1.02 -14.97
C HIS A 156 -8.08 2.03 -14.48
N ASP A 157 -7.63 3.24 -14.14
CA ASP A 157 -8.49 4.31 -13.61
C ASP A 157 -9.43 4.94 -14.64
N ALA A 158 -9.32 4.58 -15.92
CA ALA A 158 -10.26 4.97 -16.97
C ALA A 158 -11.48 4.03 -17.05
N PHE A 159 -11.50 2.92 -16.28
CA PHE A 159 -12.57 1.93 -16.27
C PHE A 159 -13.34 1.93 -14.94
N GLU A 160 -14.60 1.48 -15.01
CA GLU A 160 -15.45 1.28 -13.82
C GLU A 160 -15.40 -0.16 -13.29
N ILE A 161 -14.97 -1.10 -14.12
CA ILE A 161 -14.92 -2.53 -13.81
C ILE A 161 -13.49 -3.02 -13.88
N SER A 162 -13.08 -3.77 -12.85
CA SER A 162 -11.78 -4.41 -12.76
C SER A 162 -11.91 -5.93 -12.77
N PRO A 163 -11.92 -6.56 -13.95
CA PRO A 163 -11.97 -8.02 -14.03
C PRO A 163 -10.67 -8.64 -13.52
N ILE A 164 -10.79 -9.75 -12.80
CA ILE A 164 -9.64 -10.55 -12.36
C ILE A 164 -9.13 -11.36 -13.55
N LEU A 165 -7.83 -11.34 -13.84
CA LEU A 165 -7.25 -12.28 -14.80
C LEU A 165 -6.98 -13.61 -14.10
N ALA A 166 -7.77 -14.64 -14.42
CA ALA A 166 -7.61 -15.98 -13.85
C ALA A 166 -6.77 -16.86 -14.80
N LEU A 167 -5.54 -17.18 -14.40
CA LEU A 167 -4.67 -18.12 -15.10
C LEU A 167 -4.87 -19.51 -14.50
N THR A 168 -5.64 -20.36 -15.17
CA THR A 168 -6.00 -21.69 -14.65
C THR A 168 -5.30 -22.80 -15.41
N SER A 169 -5.12 -23.96 -14.79
CA SER A 169 -4.56 -25.14 -15.45
C SER A 169 -5.02 -26.42 -14.78
N PRO A 170 -5.13 -27.55 -15.51
CA PRO A 170 -5.50 -28.83 -14.90
C PRO A 170 -4.42 -29.41 -13.98
N ASP A 171 -3.15 -29.05 -14.16
CA ASP A 171 -2.02 -29.60 -13.41
C ASP A 171 -0.82 -28.62 -13.35
N LYS A 172 0.17 -28.91 -12.50
CA LYS A 172 1.45 -28.22 -12.38
C LYS A 172 2.24 -28.22 -13.70
N GLY A 173 3.14 -27.23 -13.85
CA GLY A 173 4.02 -27.13 -15.00
C GLY A 173 3.36 -26.72 -16.32
N CYS A 174 2.18 -26.06 -16.26
CA CYS A 174 1.51 -25.52 -17.46
C CYS A 174 1.93 -24.07 -17.82
N GLY A 175 2.96 -23.51 -17.18
CA GLY A 175 3.49 -22.18 -17.50
C GLY A 175 2.82 -20.99 -16.80
N LYS A 176 1.97 -21.21 -15.77
CA LYS A 176 1.30 -20.12 -15.03
C LYS A 176 2.29 -19.14 -14.38
N SER A 177 3.29 -19.64 -13.68
CA SER A 177 4.33 -18.78 -13.07
C SER A 177 5.17 -18.06 -14.13
N THR A 178 5.40 -18.68 -15.29
CA THR A 178 6.02 -17.99 -16.45
C THR A 178 5.14 -16.87 -16.97
N ALA A 179 3.82 -17.07 -17.02
CA ALA A 179 2.89 -16.03 -17.42
C ALA A 179 2.86 -14.87 -16.41
N LEU A 180 2.84 -15.15 -15.10
CA LEU A 180 2.93 -14.10 -14.08
C LEU A 180 4.27 -13.35 -14.13
N ALA A 181 5.40 -14.05 -14.38
CA ALA A 181 6.70 -13.42 -14.55
C ALA A 181 6.78 -12.54 -15.81
N LEU A 182 6.11 -12.93 -16.89
CA LEU A 182 5.98 -12.08 -18.07
C LEU A 182 5.11 -10.84 -17.74
N LEU A 183 3.97 -11.04 -17.09
CA LEU A 183 3.09 -9.95 -16.69
C LEU A 183 3.80 -8.96 -15.76
N SER A 184 4.62 -9.44 -14.81
CA SER A 184 5.35 -8.55 -13.90
C SER A 184 6.32 -7.62 -14.63
N ALA A 185 6.81 -8.00 -15.81
CA ALA A 185 7.65 -7.14 -16.63
C ALA A 185 6.85 -6.12 -17.48
N LEU A 186 5.54 -6.35 -17.68
CA LEU A 186 4.71 -5.59 -18.62
C LEU A 186 3.69 -4.67 -17.94
N VAL A 187 3.30 -4.95 -16.69
CA VAL A 187 2.28 -4.19 -15.95
C VAL A 187 2.91 -3.10 -15.06
N PRO A 188 2.16 -2.03 -14.71
CA PRO A 188 2.66 -1.01 -13.80
C PRO A 188 2.64 -1.52 -12.36
N LYS A 189 3.66 -1.12 -11.58
CA LYS A 189 3.80 -1.38 -10.13
C LYS A 189 3.48 -2.85 -9.78
N PRO A 190 4.18 -3.83 -10.37
CA PRO A 190 3.87 -5.25 -10.17
C PRO A 190 4.17 -5.67 -8.73
N LEU A 191 3.20 -6.29 -8.05
CA LEU A 191 3.39 -6.93 -6.77
C LEU A 191 3.09 -8.42 -6.88
N THR A 192 4.15 -9.22 -7.05
CA THR A 192 4.05 -10.68 -7.10
C THR A 192 4.08 -11.27 -5.70
N SER A 193 3.16 -12.18 -5.41
CA SER A 193 3.13 -12.90 -4.14
C SER A 193 2.60 -14.32 -4.30
N ALA A 194 3.28 -15.29 -3.69
CA ALA A 194 2.81 -16.67 -3.59
C ALA A 194 1.78 -16.87 -2.45
N ASN A 195 1.75 -15.96 -1.47
CA ASN A 195 0.75 -15.93 -0.42
C ASN A 195 0.69 -14.53 0.20
N ILE A 196 -0.51 -14.01 0.40
CA ILE A 196 -0.74 -12.69 0.96
C ILE A 196 -1.86 -12.73 1.98
N THR A 197 -1.65 -12.11 3.13
CA THR A 197 -2.70 -12.01 4.15
C THR A 197 -3.81 -11.08 3.66
N PRO A 198 -5.07 -11.30 4.08
CA PRO A 198 -6.18 -10.38 3.82
C PRO A 198 -5.82 -8.91 4.17
N SER A 199 -5.13 -8.70 5.29
CA SER A 199 -4.71 -7.37 5.75
C SER A 199 -3.66 -6.73 4.87
N ALA A 200 -2.70 -7.50 4.37
CA ALA A 200 -1.70 -6.99 3.44
C ALA A 200 -2.35 -6.53 2.13
N VAL A 201 -3.33 -7.27 1.58
CA VAL A 201 -3.99 -6.91 0.32
C VAL A 201 -4.60 -5.51 0.37
N PHE A 202 -5.47 -5.22 1.34
CA PHE A 202 -6.15 -3.93 1.36
C PHE A 202 -5.21 -2.78 1.75
N ARG A 203 -4.22 -3.00 2.63
CA ARG A 203 -3.27 -1.94 3.02
C ARG A 203 -2.34 -1.57 1.87
N VAL A 204 -1.81 -2.57 1.17
CA VAL A 204 -0.91 -2.34 0.04
C VAL A 204 -1.67 -1.77 -1.14
N THR A 205 -2.90 -2.21 -1.38
CA THR A 205 -3.76 -1.64 -2.42
C THR A 205 -4.05 -0.17 -2.15
N ASP A 206 -4.49 0.17 -0.93
CA ASP A 206 -4.84 1.53 -0.55
C ASP A 206 -3.65 2.49 -0.67
N TYR A 207 -2.48 2.06 -0.22
CA TYR A 207 -1.28 2.90 -0.20
C TYR A 207 -0.56 2.99 -1.55
N PHE A 208 -0.35 1.87 -2.23
CA PHE A 208 0.51 1.81 -3.42
C PHE A 208 -0.23 1.69 -4.75
N ARG A 209 -1.49 1.24 -4.73
CA ARG A 209 -2.28 0.86 -5.91
C ARG A 209 -1.49 0.00 -6.93
N PRO A 210 -0.88 -1.12 -6.50
CA PRO A 210 -0.03 -1.94 -7.38
C PRO A 210 -0.84 -2.97 -8.15
N THR A 211 -0.36 -3.42 -9.32
CA THR A 211 -0.94 -4.58 -10.00
C THR A 211 -0.63 -5.86 -9.20
N LEU A 212 -1.65 -6.49 -8.63
CA LEU A 212 -1.48 -7.69 -7.81
C LEU A 212 -1.33 -8.93 -8.69
N LEU A 213 -0.24 -9.69 -8.50
CA LEU A 213 0.05 -10.93 -9.22
C LEU A 213 0.17 -12.07 -8.20
N LEU A 214 -0.92 -12.83 -8.03
CA LEU A 214 -1.01 -13.89 -7.02
C LEU A 214 -0.70 -15.25 -7.64
N ASP A 215 0.39 -15.90 -7.23
CA ASP A 215 0.73 -17.26 -7.64
C ASP A 215 0.23 -18.28 -6.60
N GLU A 216 0.15 -19.55 -6.99
CA GLU A 216 -0.24 -20.69 -6.14
C GLU A 216 -1.55 -20.49 -5.37
N ALA A 217 -2.51 -19.77 -5.96
CA ALA A 217 -3.71 -19.36 -5.26
C ALA A 217 -4.66 -20.51 -4.89
N ASP A 218 -4.49 -21.68 -5.51
CA ASP A 218 -5.15 -22.92 -5.09
C ASP A 218 -4.81 -23.34 -3.65
N THR A 219 -3.65 -22.90 -3.12
CA THR A 219 -3.19 -23.28 -1.77
C THR A 219 -3.83 -22.46 -0.65
N PHE A 220 -4.43 -21.30 -0.94
CA PHE A 220 -4.93 -20.39 0.10
C PHE A 220 -6.31 -19.76 -0.17
N LEU A 221 -6.78 -19.69 -1.42
CA LEU A 221 -8.08 -19.08 -1.72
C LEU A 221 -9.26 -19.94 -1.28
N GLY A 222 -9.11 -21.26 -1.24
CA GLY A 222 -10.18 -22.18 -0.82
C GLY A 222 -10.60 -21.96 0.63
N ASP A 223 -9.61 -21.75 1.50
CA ASP A 223 -9.78 -21.69 2.96
C ASP A 223 -9.98 -20.26 3.50
N SER A 224 -9.71 -19.23 2.68
CA SER A 224 -9.74 -17.84 3.12
C SER A 224 -10.96 -17.07 2.60
N GLU A 225 -12.10 -17.18 3.29
CA GLU A 225 -13.29 -16.36 3.00
C GLU A 225 -13.00 -14.85 3.03
N GLY A 226 -12.23 -14.40 4.02
CA GLY A 226 -11.86 -12.99 4.16
C GLY A 226 -11.06 -12.47 2.96
N LEU A 227 -10.12 -13.26 2.44
CA LEU A 227 -9.36 -12.90 1.24
C LEU A 227 -10.24 -12.88 0.00
N ARG A 228 -11.07 -13.91 -0.20
CA ARG A 228 -12.04 -13.95 -1.31
C ARG A 228 -12.97 -12.74 -1.30
N GLY A 229 -13.46 -12.34 -0.13
CA GLY A 229 -14.29 -11.14 0.03
C GLY A 229 -13.58 -9.86 -0.39
N ILE A 230 -12.31 -9.69 0.01
CA ILE A 230 -11.50 -8.52 -0.37
C ILE A 230 -11.24 -8.51 -1.88
N LEU A 231 -10.81 -9.63 -2.48
CA LEU A 231 -10.57 -9.71 -3.91
C LEU A 231 -11.85 -9.41 -4.72
N ASN A 232 -12.99 -9.92 -4.28
CA ASN A 232 -14.29 -9.65 -4.88
C ASN A 232 -14.71 -8.18 -4.77
N SER A 233 -14.46 -7.52 -3.64
CA SER A 233 -14.87 -6.12 -3.43
C SER A 233 -14.26 -5.17 -4.46
N GLY A 234 -13.05 -5.46 -4.93
CA GLY A 234 -12.33 -4.62 -5.90
C GLY A 234 -12.85 -4.67 -7.34
N HIS A 235 -13.99 -5.32 -7.61
CA HIS A 235 -14.52 -5.51 -8.96
C HIS A 235 -15.13 -4.25 -9.58
N MET A 236 -15.87 -3.46 -8.81
CA MET A 236 -16.53 -2.23 -9.28
C MET A 236 -15.98 -1.03 -8.53
N ARG A 237 -15.52 0.00 -9.25
CA ARG A 237 -14.79 1.14 -8.67
C ARG A 237 -15.54 1.83 -7.53
N SER A 238 -16.84 2.06 -7.70
CA SER A 238 -17.68 2.70 -6.69
C SER A 238 -17.85 1.88 -5.40
N GLN A 239 -17.57 0.59 -5.43
CA GLN A 239 -17.72 -0.35 -4.31
C GLN A 239 -16.39 -0.95 -3.83
N ALA A 240 -15.27 -0.52 -4.41
CA ALA A 240 -13.95 -1.10 -4.20
C ALA A 240 -13.31 -0.64 -2.87
N TYR A 241 -13.99 -0.92 -1.76
CA TYR A 241 -13.55 -0.58 -0.42
C TYR A 241 -13.87 -1.70 0.57
N VAL A 242 -13.05 -1.81 1.61
CA VAL A 242 -13.35 -2.63 2.79
C VAL A 242 -13.20 -1.81 4.06
N THR A 243 -14.15 -2.00 4.98
CA THR A 243 -14.13 -1.36 6.29
C THR A 243 -13.43 -2.27 7.29
N ARG A 244 -12.46 -1.74 8.04
CA ARG A 244 -11.69 -2.48 9.05
C ARG A 244 -11.51 -1.63 10.29
N VAL A 245 -11.55 -2.29 11.44
CA VAL A 245 -11.18 -1.70 12.72
C VAL A 245 -9.66 -1.84 12.88
N VAL A 246 -8.97 -0.76 13.24
CA VAL A 246 -7.51 -0.70 13.37
C VAL A 246 -7.07 -0.05 14.67
N GLY A 247 -5.93 -0.51 15.19
CA GLY A 247 -5.32 -0.01 16.41
C GLY A 247 -6.09 -0.38 17.69
N ASP A 248 -5.48 -0.07 18.83
CA ASP A 248 -6.04 -0.37 20.15
C ASP A 248 -7.21 0.56 20.52
N ASP A 249 -7.33 1.69 19.83
CA ASP A 249 -8.45 2.64 19.95
C ASP A 249 -9.68 2.21 19.13
N PHE A 250 -9.66 1.02 18.51
CA PHE A 250 -10.73 0.47 17.68
C PHE A 250 -11.25 1.44 16.60
N GLN A 251 -10.34 2.13 15.90
CA GLN A 251 -10.71 3.10 14.87
C GLN A 251 -11.27 2.39 13.63
N VAL A 252 -12.44 2.83 13.16
CA VAL A 252 -13.03 2.32 11.92
C VAL A 252 -12.43 3.07 10.72
N CYS A 253 -11.72 2.36 9.85
CA CYS A 253 -11.11 2.89 8.64
C CYS A 253 -11.64 2.19 7.39
N MET A 254 -11.76 2.94 6.29
CA MET A 254 -12.02 2.40 4.96
C MET A 254 -10.72 2.29 4.18
N PHE A 255 -10.49 1.15 3.55
CA PHE A 255 -9.33 0.90 2.70
C PHE A 255 -9.79 0.56 1.29
N SER A 256 -9.18 1.20 0.28
CA SER A 256 -9.44 0.87 -1.11
C SER A 256 -8.95 -0.54 -1.44
N THR A 257 -9.74 -1.25 -2.24
CA THR A 257 -9.40 -2.54 -2.86
C THR A 257 -9.35 -2.43 -4.39
N TRP A 258 -9.39 -1.20 -4.91
CA TRP A 258 -9.34 -0.89 -6.34
C TRP A 258 -7.91 -1.07 -6.88
N THR A 259 -7.71 -2.17 -7.61
CA THR A 259 -6.46 -2.46 -8.31
C THR A 259 -6.64 -3.61 -9.31
N PRO A 260 -5.90 -3.67 -10.44
CA PRO A 260 -5.84 -4.85 -11.30
C PRO A 260 -5.27 -6.06 -10.54
N LYS A 261 -5.81 -7.24 -10.83
CA LYS A 261 -5.41 -8.49 -10.16
C LYS A 261 -5.31 -9.63 -11.17
N ALA A 262 -4.19 -10.34 -11.17
CA ALA A 262 -4.04 -11.63 -11.81
C ALA A 262 -3.86 -12.71 -10.75
N VAL A 263 -4.51 -13.85 -10.94
CA VAL A 263 -4.50 -14.98 -10.02
C VAL A 263 -4.18 -16.24 -10.81
N ALA A 264 -3.10 -16.91 -10.44
CA ALA A 264 -2.72 -18.21 -10.98
C ALA A 264 -3.08 -19.32 -10.00
N LEU A 265 -3.79 -20.34 -10.50
CA LEU A 265 -4.23 -21.47 -9.69
C LEU A 265 -4.36 -22.76 -10.50
N ILE A 266 -4.24 -23.89 -9.80
CA ILE A 266 -4.61 -25.21 -10.32
C ILE A 266 -6.11 -25.41 -10.15
N GLY A 267 -6.76 -26.00 -11.15
CA GLY A 267 -8.21 -26.20 -11.15
C GLY A 267 -8.97 -24.97 -11.59
N GLU A 268 -10.03 -24.62 -10.86
CA GLU A 268 -10.98 -23.56 -11.23
C GLU A 268 -11.08 -22.48 -10.16
N MET A 269 -11.42 -21.27 -10.60
CA MET A 269 -11.60 -20.13 -9.71
C MET A 269 -12.83 -20.34 -8.81
N PRO A 270 -12.77 -20.08 -7.50
CA PRO A 270 -13.88 -20.38 -6.60
C PRO A 270 -14.97 -19.30 -6.62
N GLY A 271 -16.24 -19.75 -6.71
CA GLY A 271 -17.43 -18.95 -6.45
C GLY A 271 -17.53 -17.68 -7.30
N THR A 272 -17.98 -16.59 -6.70
CA THR A 272 -18.19 -15.29 -7.37
C THR A 272 -16.92 -14.67 -7.97
N LEU A 273 -15.73 -15.14 -7.59
CA LEU A 273 -14.50 -14.71 -8.23
C LEU A 273 -14.43 -15.20 -9.68
N ALA A 274 -14.96 -16.39 -9.99
CA ALA A 274 -15.00 -16.92 -11.35
C ALA A 274 -15.84 -16.03 -12.27
N ASP A 275 -17.03 -15.61 -11.81
CA ASP A 275 -17.95 -14.76 -12.58
C ASP A 275 -17.36 -13.37 -12.87
N ARG A 276 -16.45 -12.91 -12.01
CA ARG A 276 -15.75 -11.62 -12.11
C ARG A 276 -14.38 -11.73 -12.77
N SER A 277 -14.06 -12.90 -13.33
CA SER A 277 -12.76 -13.20 -13.93
C SER A 277 -12.83 -13.36 -15.44
N VAL A 278 -11.78 -12.89 -16.11
CA VAL A 278 -11.43 -13.31 -17.47
C VAL A 278 -10.48 -14.51 -17.33
N THR A 279 -10.96 -15.68 -17.72
CA THR A 279 -10.21 -16.94 -17.51
C THR A 279 -9.39 -17.33 -18.72
N ILE A 280 -8.10 -17.59 -18.51
CA ILE A 280 -7.19 -18.18 -19.50
C ILE A 280 -6.78 -19.55 -19.00
N ARG A 281 -7.36 -20.58 -19.63
CA ARG A 281 -7.05 -21.98 -19.35
C ARG A 281 -5.77 -22.41 -20.08
N MET A 282 -4.69 -22.54 -19.33
CA MET A 282 -3.39 -22.98 -19.81
C MET A 282 -3.28 -24.51 -19.83
N ARG A 283 -2.47 -25.03 -20.76
CA ARG A 283 -2.19 -26.46 -20.90
C ARG A 283 -0.69 -26.64 -21.10
N ARG A 284 -0.16 -27.81 -20.73
CA ARG A 284 1.23 -28.15 -21.06
C ARG A 284 1.40 -28.08 -22.58
N ARG A 285 2.50 -27.47 -23.02
CA ARG A 285 2.90 -27.47 -24.42
C ARG A 285 3.03 -28.93 -24.86
N LYS A 286 2.26 -29.33 -25.86
CA LYS A 286 2.49 -30.62 -26.54
C LYS A 286 3.80 -30.48 -27.31
N GLN A 287 4.71 -31.45 -27.11
CA GLN A 287 5.94 -31.56 -27.90
C GLN A 287 5.60 -31.74 -29.37
#